data_AF-A0AA89B740-F1
#
_entry.id   AF-A0AA89B740-F1
#
_cell.length_a   1.000
_cell.length_b   1.000
_cell.length_c   1.000
_cell.angle_alpha   90.00
_cell.angle_beta   90.00
_cell.angle_gamma   90.00
#
_symmetry.space_group_name_H-M   'P 1'
#
loop_
_entity.id
_entity.type
_entity.pdbx_description
1 polymer ?
#
loop_
_entity_poly.entity_id
_entity_poly.type
_entity_poly.pdbx_seq_one_letter_code
_entity_poly.pdbx_strand_id
1 'polypeptide(L)'
;MASLATFAALQPVTVKGLGGSSLAGTKLHLKPSRQSLRPTNYRAGAVVAKYGDKSVYFDLEDLGNTTGQWDLYGSDAPSPYNPLQSKFFETFAAPFTKRGLLLKILLLGGGSTLAYFSSTVSGDVLPIKKGPQLPPKLGPRGKI
;
A
#
# COMPACT_ATOMS: atom_id res chain seq x y z
N MET A 1 17.04 -47.72 19.64
CA MET A 1 17.17 -46.35 19.11
C MET A 1 16.98 -46.41 17.59
N ALA A 2 15.75 -46.25 17.09
CA ALA A 2 15.46 -46.26 15.67
C ALA A 2 14.98 -44.85 15.28
N SER A 3 15.74 -44.16 14.44
CA SER A 3 15.42 -42.81 13.96
C SER A 3 14.66 -42.93 12.63
N LEU A 4 13.40 -42.47 12.63
CA LEU A 4 12.58 -42.28 11.43
C LEU A 4 13.02 -40.96 10.77
N ALA A 5 13.72 -41.06 9.64
CA ALA A 5 14.01 -39.90 8.80
C ALA A 5 12.77 -39.59 7.92
N THR A 6 12.09 -38.49 8.24
CA THR A 6 11.00 -37.94 7.44
C THR A 6 11.57 -37.33 6.15
N PHE A 7 11.26 -37.91 5.00
CA PHE A 7 11.52 -37.27 3.71
C PHE A 7 10.47 -36.19 3.47
N ALA A 8 10.88 -34.92 3.52
CA ALA A 8 10.04 -33.81 3.08
C ALA A 8 9.91 -33.87 1.55
N ALA A 9 8.73 -34.28 1.07
CA ALA A 9 8.36 -34.14 -0.32
C ALA A 9 8.23 -32.63 -0.62
N LEU A 10 9.17 -32.08 -1.40
CA LEU A 10 9.05 -30.74 -1.97
C LEU A 10 7.77 -30.69 -2.80
N GLN A 11 6.72 -30.07 -2.25
CA GLN A 11 5.54 -29.74 -3.03
C GLN A 11 5.92 -28.67 -4.04
N PRO A 12 5.58 -28.82 -5.34
CA PRO A 12 5.79 -27.76 -6.30
C PRO A 12 4.97 -26.54 -5.87
N VAL A 13 5.65 -25.41 -5.71
CA VAL A 13 5.04 -24.10 -5.49
C VAL A 13 4.02 -23.88 -6.60
N THR A 14 2.75 -24.02 -6.24
CA THR A 14 1.64 -23.71 -7.11
C THR A 14 1.58 -22.19 -7.18
N VAL A 15 2.27 -21.60 -8.16
CA VAL A 15 2.10 -20.18 -8.47
C VAL A 15 0.65 -19.98 -8.87
N LYS A 16 -0.13 -19.46 -7.93
CA LYS A 16 -1.55 -19.17 -8.08
C LYS A 16 -1.68 -17.98 -9.02
N GLY A 17 -1.68 -18.21 -10.33
CA GLY A 17 -2.03 -17.15 -11.29
C GLY A 17 -1.58 -17.25 -12.74
N LEU A 18 -0.67 -18.16 -13.13
CA LEU A 18 -0.18 -18.19 -14.53
C LEU A 18 -0.39 -19.53 -15.27
N GLY A 19 -1.37 -20.32 -14.84
CA GLY A 19 -1.78 -21.54 -15.52
C GLY A 19 -3.03 -21.34 -16.37
N GLY A 20 -2.89 -20.78 -17.57
CA GLY A 20 -3.89 -20.95 -18.64
C GLY A 20 -4.82 -19.77 -18.93
N SER A 21 -4.27 -18.59 -19.20
CA SER A 21 -5.06 -17.52 -19.85
C SER A 21 -5.26 -17.83 -21.34
N SER A 22 -6.52 -18.01 -21.74
CA SER A 22 -6.99 -18.00 -23.13
C SER A 22 -8.23 -17.11 -23.17
N LEU A 23 -8.22 -16.08 -24.05
CA LEU A 23 -9.32 -15.12 -24.19
C LEU A 23 -10.63 -15.74 -24.75
N ALA A 24 -10.62 -17.01 -25.15
CA ALA A 24 -11.77 -17.70 -25.75
C ALA A 24 -12.09 -19.07 -25.10
N GLY A 25 -11.58 -19.36 -23.89
CA GLY A 25 -12.00 -20.51 -23.09
C GLY A 25 -11.51 -21.89 -23.54
N THR A 26 -10.73 -22.01 -24.62
CA THR A 26 -10.11 -23.29 -25.01
C THR A 26 -8.80 -23.50 -24.24
N LYS A 27 -8.70 -24.57 -23.45
CA LYS A 27 -7.48 -24.94 -22.72
C LYS A 27 -6.46 -25.56 -23.67
N LEU A 28 -5.27 -24.94 -23.77
CA LEU A 28 -4.15 -25.49 -24.53
C LEU A 28 -3.48 -26.62 -23.73
N HIS A 29 -3.39 -27.80 -24.34
CA HIS A 29 -2.78 -28.99 -23.74
C HIS A 29 -1.25 -28.85 -23.82
N LEU A 30 -0.62 -28.29 -22.78
CA LEU A 30 0.83 -28.26 -22.67
C LEU A 30 1.33 -29.63 -22.21
N LYS A 31 1.99 -30.36 -23.12
CA LYS A 31 2.71 -31.60 -22.77
C LYS A 31 3.88 -31.21 -21.85
N PRO A 32 3.91 -31.64 -20.59
CA PRO A 32 5.03 -31.31 -19.71
C PRO A 32 6.28 -32.01 -20.25
N SER A 33 7.25 -31.22 -20.72
CA SER A 33 8.55 -31.78 -21.09
C SER A 33 9.22 -32.25 -19.79
N ARG A 34 9.34 -33.56 -19.60
CA ARG A 34 10.15 -34.12 -18.52
C ARG A 34 11.62 -33.94 -18.87
N GLN A 35 12.15 -32.74 -18.65
CA GLN A 35 13.59 -32.55 -18.61
C GLN A 35 14.09 -33.13 -17.29
N SER A 36 14.66 -34.33 -17.36
CA SER A 36 15.41 -34.92 -16.25
C SER A 36 16.70 -34.11 -16.11
N LEU A 37 16.73 -33.18 -15.16
CA LEU A 37 17.99 -32.63 -14.68
C LEU A 37 18.72 -33.77 -13.97
N ARG A 38 19.81 -34.26 -14.57
CA ARG A 38 20.71 -35.20 -13.90
C ARG A 38 21.23 -34.53 -12.62
N PRO A 39 21.01 -35.10 -11.42
CA PRO A 39 21.65 -34.59 -10.23
C PRO A 39 23.15 -34.88 -10.36
N THR A 40 23.93 -33.84 -10.66
CA THR A 40 25.38 -33.89 -10.50
C THR A 40 25.68 -33.96 -9.01
N ASN A 41 26.33 -35.05 -8.58
CA ASN A 41 26.80 -35.24 -7.21
C ASN A 41 27.95 -34.26 -6.91
N TYR A 42 27.62 -32.97 -6.79
CA TYR A 42 28.47 -32.07 -6.04
C TYR A 42 28.33 -32.45 -4.58
N ARG A 43 29.47 -32.64 -3.89
CA ARG A 43 29.49 -32.56 -2.43
C ARG A 43 29.12 -31.12 -2.06
N ALA A 44 27.83 -30.83 -2.05
CA ALA A 44 27.29 -29.58 -1.59
C ALA A 44 27.46 -29.55 -0.07
N GLY A 45 28.63 -29.13 0.40
CA GLY A 45 28.65 -28.45 1.68
C GLY A 45 27.71 -27.26 1.52
N ALA A 46 26.70 -27.14 2.38
CA ALA A 46 25.86 -25.96 2.39
C ALA A 46 26.78 -24.76 2.67
N VAL A 47 27.13 -24.02 1.62
CA VAL A 47 27.87 -22.77 1.76
C VAL A 47 26.86 -21.77 2.28
N VAL A 48 26.69 -21.76 3.61
CA VAL A 48 25.90 -20.77 4.33
C VAL A 48 26.79 -19.56 4.47
N ALA A 49 26.57 -18.55 3.64
CA ALA A 49 27.25 -17.28 3.75
C ALA A 49 26.25 -16.27 4.29
N LYS A 50 26.60 -15.68 5.44
CA LYS A 50 25.77 -14.66 6.09
C LYS A 50 26.04 -13.31 5.48
N TYR A 51 25.00 -12.50 5.36
CA TYR A 51 25.15 -11.10 4.98
C TYR A 51 26.14 -10.38 5.89
N GLY A 52 27.22 -9.81 5.33
CA GLY A 52 28.23 -9.04 6.05
C GLY A 52 29.55 -9.78 6.32
N ASP A 53 29.69 -11.07 5.99
CA ASP A 53 30.94 -11.80 6.14
C ASP A 53 31.89 -11.57 4.94
N LYS A 54 33.11 -11.03 5.18
CA LYS A 54 34.22 -10.91 4.20
C LYS A 54 33.79 -10.57 2.76
N SER A 55 33.07 -9.47 2.57
CA SER A 55 32.55 -9.01 1.27
C SER A 55 31.46 -9.89 0.64
N VAL A 56 30.80 -10.74 1.42
CA VAL A 56 29.57 -11.42 1.02
C VAL A 56 28.37 -10.57 1.44
N TYR A 57 27.73 -9.97 0.44
CA TYR A 57 26.54 -9.11 0.61
C TYR A 57 25.26 -9.76 0.08
N PHE A 58 25.32 -11.06 -0.21
CA PHE A 58 24.21 -11.82 -0.77
C PHE A 58 23.90 -13.01 0.13
N ASP A 59 22.73 -12.97 0.75
CA ASP A 59 22.23 -13.95 1.69
C ASP A 59 20.84 -14.41 1.24
N LEU A 60 20.67 -15.73 1.06
CA LEU A 60 19.40 -16.33 0.64
C LEU A 60 18.44 -16.53 1.82
N GLU A 61 18.96 -16.57 3.05
CA GLU A 61 18.16 -16.69 4.27
C GLU A 61 17.69 -15.31 4.75
N ASP A 62 18.49 -14.27 4.49
CA ASP A 62 18.16 -12.87 4.82
C ASP A 62 18.10 -11.98 3.56
N LEU A 63 16.95 -12.07 2.87
CA LEU A 63 16.64 -11.22 1.74
C LEU A 63 16.48 -9.74 2.13
N GLY A 64 16.12 -9.44 3.39
CA GLY A 64 15.93 -8.06 3.83
C GLY A 64 17.24 -7.28 3.78
N ASN A 65 18.31 -7.86 4.32
CA ASN A 65 19.65 -7.28 4.23
C ASN A 65 20.22 -7.28 2.80
N THR A 66 19.97 -8.35 2.04
CA THR A 66 20.43 -8.46 0.63
C THR A 66 19.77 -7.42 -0.30
N THR A 67 18.50 -7.10 -0.07
CA THR A 67 17.75 -6.12 -0.88
C THR A 67 17.80 -4.70 -0.33
N GLY A 68 18.48 -4.49 0.81
CA GLY A 68 18.60 -3.18 1.44
C GLY A 68 17.28 -2.69 2.04
N GLN A 69 16.45 -3.59 2.56
CA GLN A 69 15.20 -3.27 3.24
C GLN A 69 15.45 -2.74 4.66
N TRP A 70 16.22 -1.66 4.75
CA TRP A 70 16.59 -1.02 6.00
C TRP A 70 15.74 0.23 6.22
N ASP A 71 15.15 0.34 7.41
CA ASP A 71 14.61 1.60 7.87
C ASP A 71 15.76 2.46 8.42
N LEU A 72 16.31 3.32 7.56
CA LEU A 72 17.46 4.16 7.89
C LEU A 72 17.19 5.15 9.04
N TYR A 73 15.92 5.44 9.32
CA TYR A 73 15.52 6.44 10.31
C TYR A 73 14.56 5.90 11.37
N GLY A 74 14.28 4.59 11.34
CA GLY A 74 13.49 3.91 12.36
C GLY A 74 14.16 4.00 13.72
N SER A 75 13.37 4.24 14.76
CA SER A 75 13.83 4.27 16.14
C SER A 75 12.93 3.41 17.00
N ASP A 76 13.55 2.49 17.75
CA ASP A 76 12.86 1.63 18.71
C ASP A 76 12.60 2.33 20.06
N ALA A 77 12.84 3.64 20.13
CA ALA A 77 12.57 4.41 21.32
C ALA A 77 11.06 4.36 21.68
N PRO A 78 10.71 4.19 22.96
CA PRO A 78 9.32 4.20 23.39
C PRO A 78 8.69 5.59 23.16
N SER A 79 7.35 5.65 23.21
CA SER A 79 6.58 6.88 23.03
C SER A 79 7.16 8.03 23.87
N PRO A 80 7.59 9.15 23.24
CA PRO A 80 8.18 10.28 23.96
C PRO A 80 7.13 11.13 24.70
N TYR A 81 5.85 10.84 24.50
CA TYR A 81 4.73 11.63 25.05
C TYR A 81 4.32 11.18 26.44
N ASN A 82 3.77 12.12 27.22
CA ASN A 82 3.20 11.83 28.52
C ASN A 82 2.03 10.83 28.37
N PRO A 83 2.00 9.72 29.15
CA PRO A 83 0.93 8.72 29.09
C PRO A 83 -0.49 9.29 29.22
N LEU A 84 -0.69 10.36 30.00
CA LEU A 84 -2.01 11.01 30.12
C LEU A 84 -2.46 11.65 28.80
N GLN A 85 -1.53 12.24 28.05
CA GLN A 85 -1.80 12.82 26.73
C GLN A 85 -2.09 11.71 25.71
N SER A 86 -1.32 10.63 25.75
CA SER A 86 -1.54 9.46 24.89
C SER A 86 -2.95 8.88 25.08
N LYS A 87 -3.37 8.68 26.34
CA LYS A 87 -4.71 8.17 26.67
C LYS A 87 -5.81 9.12 26.20
N PHE A 88 -5.61 10.43 26.32
CA PHE A 88 -6.55 11.41 25.79
C PHE A 88 -6.77 11.21 24.28
N PHE A 89 -5.69 11.25 23.47
CA PHE A 89 -5.84 11.14 22.03
C PHE A 89 -6.35 9.77 21.59
N GLU A 90 -5.93 8.69 22.26
CA GLU A 90 -6.43 7.35 21.99
C GLU A 90 -7.95 7.28 22.14
N THR A 91 -8.50 7.85 23.22
CA THR A 91 -9.94 7.81 23.48
C THR A 91 -10.75 8.74 22.56
N PHE A 92 -10.30 9.97 22.33
CA PHE A 92 -11.07 10.97 21.55
C PHE A 92 -10.91 10.81 20.04
N ALA A 93 -9.75 10.35 19.57
CA ALA A 93 -9.55 10.11 18.15
C ALA A 93 -10.11 8.74 17.70
N ALA A 94 -10.35 7.79 18.62
CA ALA A 94 -10.82 6.44 18.30
C ALA A 94 -12.01 6.39 17.32
N PRO A 95 -13.08 7.20 17.46
CA PRO A 95 -14.21 7.18 16.52
C PRO A 95 -13.82 7.54 15.08
N PHE A 96 -12.75 8.33 14.90
CA PHE A 96 -12.27 8.80 13.61
C PHE A 96 -11.20 7.88 12.97
N THR A 97 -10.81 6.79 13.62
CA THR A 97 -9.75 5.88 13.12
C THR A 97 -10.21 4.96 11.98
N LYS A 98 -11.52 4.70 11.87
CA LYS A 98 -12.07 3.81 10.84
C LYS A 98 -12.08 4.52 9.50
N ARG A 99 -11.08 4.24 8.66
CA ARG A 99 -10.84 4.87 7.34
C ARG A 99 -12.11 5.08 6.51
N GLY A 100 -12.95 4.04 6.39
CA GLY A 100 -14.19 4.12 5.60
C GLY A 100 -15.27 5.02 6.22
N LEU A 101 -15.40 5.03 7.54
CA LEU A 101 -16.32 5.92 8.25
C LEU A 101 -15.83 7.36 8.22
N LEU A 102 -14.52 7.57 8.44
CA LEU A 102 -13.87 8.87 8.38
C LEU A 102 -14.09 9.53 7.00
N LEU A 103 -13.87 8.78 5.92
CA LEU A 103 -14.07 9.30 4.56
C LEU A 103 -15.53 9.72 4.32
N LYS A 104 -16.51 8.93 4.79
CA LYS A 104 -17.93 9.26 4.66
C LYS A 104 -18.31 10.52 5.42
N ILE A 105 -17.84 10.66 6.67
CA ILE A 105 -18.07 11.85 7.48
C ILE A 105 -17.44 13.08 6.81
N LEU A 106 -16.23 12.95 6.26
CA LEU A 106 -15.56 14.08 5.62
C LEU A 106 -16.26 14.51 4.32
N LEU A 107 -16.66 13.57 3.47
CA LEU A 107 -17.34 13.90 2.22
C LEU A 107 -18.76 14.43 2.45
N LEU A 108 -19.57 13.75 3.27
CA LEU A 108 -20.94 14.16 3.53
C LEU A 108 -21.01 15.39 4.45
N GLY A 109 -20.27 15.36 5.56
CA GLY A 109 -20.21 16.47 6.51
C GLY A 109 -19.50 17.67 5.92
N GLY A 110 -18.31 17.48 5.34
CA GLY A 110 -17.56 18.57 4.70
C GLY A 110 -18.28 19.14 3.48
N GLY A 111 -18.84 18.29 2.62
CA GLY A 111 -19.62 18.72 1.46
C GLY A 111 -20.89 19.48 1.82
N SER A 112 -21.67 18.98 2.79
CA SER A 112 -22.86 19.69 3.29
C SER A 112 -22.51 21.01 3.96
N THR A 113 -21.43 21.06 4.74
CA THR A 113 -20.94 22.29 5.37
C THR A 113 -20.55 23.33 4.32
N LEU A 114 -19.83 22.92 3.27
CA LEU A 114 -19.47 23.81 2.16
C LEU A 114 -20.71 24.35 1.43
N ALA A 115 -21.68 23.49 1.14
CA ALA A 115 -22.93 23.89 0.52
C ALA A 115 -23.74 24.85 1.41
N TYR A 116 -23.79 24.59 2.71
CA TYR A 116 -24.45 25.44 3.69
C TYR A 116 -23.83 26.84 3.70
N PHE A 117 -22.51 26.95 3.85
CA PHE A 117 -21.86 28.26 3.84
C PHE A 117 -21.97 28.97 2.50
N SER A 118 -21.85 28.25 1.38
CA SER A 118 -22.05 28.82 0.05
C SER A 118 -23.46 29.41 -0.14
N SER A 119 -24.48 28.77 0.45
CA SER A 119 -25.86 29.24 0.35
C SER A 119 -26.20 30.40 1.30
N THR A 120 -25.65 30.38 2.52
CA THR A 120 -26.01 31.29 3.64
C THR A 120 -25.08 32.48 3.82
N VAL A 121 -23.95 32.51 3.09
CA VAL A 121 -23.00 33.64 3.15
C VAL A 121 -23.67 34.96 2.81
N SER A 122 -23.36 36.00 3.58
CA SER A 122 -23.82 37.36 3.33
C SER A 122 -23.24 37.89 2.02
N GLY A 123 -24.05 38.66 1.28
CA GLY A 123 -23.64 39.33 0.04
C GLY A 123 -22.52 40.37 0.23
N ASP A 124 -22.28 40.80 1.47
CA ASP A 124 -21.17 41.68 1.80
C ASP A 124 -19.83 40.94 1.94
N VAL A 125 -19.87 39.63 2.20
CA VAL A 125 -18.66 38.79 2.29
C VAL A 125 -18.28 38.26 0.91
N LEU A 126 -19.25 37.75 0.14
CA LEU A 126 -19.03 37.29 -1.23
C LEU A 126 -19.75 38.19 -2.23
N PRO A 127 -19.02 39.02 -3.01
CA PRO A 127 -19.62 39.90 -4.01
C PRO A 127 -20.46 39.17 -5.06
N ILE A 128 -20.08 37.92 -5.37
CA ILE A 128 -20.80 37.05 -6.31
C ILE A 128 -22.24 36.78 -5.83
N LYS A 129 -22.45 36.72 -4.51
CA LYS A 129 -23.78 36.50 -3.93
C LYS A 129 -24.68 37.73 -4.03
N LYS A 130 -24.11 38.94 -3.92
CA LYS A 130 -24.81 40.22 -4.09
C LYS A 130 -25.15 40.52 -5.55
N GLY A 131 -24.30 40.09 -6.47
CA GLY A 131 -24.46 40.31 -7.90
C GLY A 131 -24.13 41.75 -8.34
N PRO A 132 -24.13 42.00 -9.66
CA PRO A 132 -23.88 43.34 -10.20
C PRO A 132 -25.08 44.25 -9.91
N GLN A 133 -24.83 45.39 -9.28
CA GLN A 133 -25.85 46.41 -9.00
C GLN A 133 -25.93 47.50 -10.08
N LEU A 134 -24.89 47.61 -10.92
CA LEU A 134 -24.75 48.63 -11.95
C LEU A 134 -25.01 48.04 -13.34
N PRO A 135 -25.44 48.87 -14.32
CA PRO A 135 -25.59 48.40 -15.69
C PRO A 135 -24.26 47.86 -16.23
N PRO A 136 -24.31 46.82 -17.09
CA PRO A 136 -23.11 46.21 -17.63
C PRO A 136 -22.38 47.20 -18.54
N LYS A 137 -21.05 47.19 -18.47
CA LYS A 137 -20.21 47.95 -19.41
C LYS A 137 -20.17 47.23 -20.75
N LEU A 138 -20.52 47.95 -21.83
CA LEU A 138 -20.46 47.41 -23.19
C LEU A 138 -19.00 47.22 -23.63
N GLY A 139 -18.78 46.17 -24.43
CA GLY A 139 -17.48 45.90 -25.04
C GLY A 139 -17.16 46.88 -26.17
N PRO A 140 -15.93 46.86 -26.70
CA PRO A 140 -15.47 47.80 -27.74
C PRO A 140 -16.23 47.68 -29.07
N ARG A 141 -16.90 46.54 -29.33
CA ARG A 141 -17.78 46.34 -30.50
C ARG A 141 -19.27 46.43 -30.16
N GLY A 142 -19.59 47.05 -29.03
CA GLY A 142 -20.96 47.13 -28.53
C GLY A 142 -21.40 45.80 -27.91
N LYS A 143 -22.49 45.22 -28.43
CA LYS A 143 -23.16 44.03 -27.87
C LYS A 143 -22.74 42.72 -28.57
N ILE A 144 -21.80 42.77 -29.52
CA ILE A 144 -21.42 41.67 -30.43
C ILE A 144 -19.96 41.28 -30.22
#